data_AF-A0A395J533-F1
#
_entry.id   AF-A0A395J533-F1
#
_cell.length_a   1.000
_cell.length_b   1.000
_cell.length_c   1.000
_cell.angle_alpha   90.00
_cell.angle_beta   90.00
_cell.angle_gamma   90.00
#
_symmetry.space_group_name_H-M   'P 1'
#
loop_
_entity.id
_entity.type
_entity.pdbx_description
1 polymer ?
#
loop_
_entity_poly.entity_id
_entity_poly.type
_entity_poly.pdbx_seq_one_letter_code
_entity_poly.pdbx_strand_id
1 'polypeptide(L)'
;MHVTRSKKSGTTVLGYVMRMENLSREQALSFVRRKRSRVRPNMGFWEQLGIWHECHYDVFEFVDGVKLEKEVYREWKIKVGLEMSDRILTVDVVSVQ
;
A
#
# COMPACT_ATOMS: atom_id res chain seq x y z
N MET A 1 -0.92 28.22 11.62
CA MET A 1 -1.78 27.05 11.37
C MET A 1 -0.91 25.83 11.07
N HIS A 2 -0.79 24.87 12.00
CA HIS A 2 -0.10 23.60 11.74
C HIS A 2 -1.12 22.62 11.13
N VAL A 3 -1.13 22.51 9.79
CA VAL A 3 -1.87 21.43 9.13
C VAL A 3 -1.13 20.13 9.40
N THR A 4 -1.67 19.30 10.28
CA THR A 4 -1.20 17.92 10.50
C THR A 4 -1.50 17.11 9.24
N ARG A 5 -0.56 17.07 8.29
CA ARG A 5 -0.70 16.20 7.10
C ARG A 5 -0.78 14.76 7.53
N SER A 6 -1.94 14.15 7.33
CA SER A 6 -2.20 12.77 7.69
C SER A 6 -1.29 11.83 6.90
N LYS A 7 -0.85 10.72 7.52
CA LYS A 7 -0.05 9.68 6.84
C LYS A 7 -0.72 9.19 5.55
N LYS A 8 -2.05 9.07 5.56
CA LYS A 8 -2.89 8.71 4.40
C LYS A 8 -2.64 9.64 3.20
N SER A 9 -2.65 10.96 3.44
CA SER A 9 -2.40 11.96 2.39
C SER A 9 -0.98 11.90 1.81
N GLY A 10 0.00 11.46 2.61
CA GLY A 10 1.37 11.27 2.14
C GLY A 10 1.52 10.05 1.23
N THR A 11 0.93 8.92 1.63
CA THR A 11 0.95 7.67 0.86
C THR A 11 0.23 7.81 -0.48
N THR A 12 -0.95 8.44 -0.54
CA THR A 12 -1.67 8.63 -1.80
C THR A 12 -0.85 9.44 -2.81
N VAL A 13 -0.15 10.48 -2.34
CA VAL A 13 0.78 11.26 -3.18
C VAL A 13 1.92 10.39 -3.70
N LEU A 14 2.48 9.50 -2.88
CA LEU A 14 3.52 8.57 -3.32
C LEU A 14 2.98 7.65 -4.43
N GLY A 15 1.83 7.00 -4.24
CA GLY A 15 1.24 6.11 -5.23
C GLY A 15 0.95 6.80 -6.57
N TYR A 16 0.50 8.07 -6.51
CA TYR A 16 0.32 8.90 -7.71
C TYR A 16 1.65 9.17 -8.43
N VAL A 17 2.68 9.64 -7.71
CA VAL A 17 4.00 9.91 -8.29
C VAL A 17 4.62 8.65 -8.88
N MET A 18 4.52 7.52 -8.18
CA MET A 18 4.99 6.22 -8.69
C MET A 18 4.38 5.88 -10.05
N ARG A 19 3.05 6.02 -10.19
CA ARG A 19 2.36 5.74 -11.45
C ARG A 19 2.74 6.71 -12.56
N MET A 20 2.79 8.00 -12.26
CA MET A 20 3.04 9.04 -13.27
C MET A 20 4.47 9.02 -13.80
N GLU A 21 5.44 8.71 -12.93
CA GLU A 21 6.87 8.77 -13.23
C GLU A 21 7.51 7.37 -13.41
N ASN A 22 6.70 6.30 -13.34
CA ASN A 22 7.14 4.91 -13.34
C ASN A 22 8.28 4.64 -12.33
N LEU A 23 8.06 5.01 -11.06
CA LEU A 23 9.07 4.91 -10.00
C LEU A 23 8.74 3.84 -8.95
N SER A 24 9.78 3.22 -8.39
CA SER A 24 9.67 2.43 -7.17
C SER A 24 9.24 3.29 -5.98
N ARG A 25 8.78 2.66 -4.89
CA ARG A 25 8.37 3.37 -3.66
C ARG A 25 9.54 4.14 -3.02
N GLU A 26 10.77 3.64 -3.10
CA GLU A 26 11.99 4.29 -2.60
C GLU A 26 12.34 5.53 -3.43
N GLN A 27 12.25 5.40 -4.75
CA GLN A 27 12.49 6.50 -5.69
C GLN A 27 11.44 7.59 -5.54
N ALA A 28 10.15 7.22 -5.47
CA ALA A 28 9.06 8.15 -5.24
C ALA A 28 9.14 8.84 -3.87
N LEU A 29 9.54 8.11 -2.81
CA LEU A 29 9.76 8.71 -1.49
C LEU A 29 10.88 9.75 -1.53
N SER A 30 12.00 9.43 -2.18
CA SER A 30 13.11 10.36 -2.38
C SER A 30 12.68 11.58 -3.17
N PHE A 31 11.91 11.38 -4.24
CA PHE A 31 11.35 12.44 -5.08
C PHE A 31 10.45 13.39 -4.29
N VAL A 32 9.45 12.84 -3.59
CA VAL A 32 8.47 13.63 -2.84
C VAL A 32 9.11 14.36 -1.67
N ARG A 33 10.10 13.75 -1.00
CA ARG A 33 10.80 14.36 0.13
C ARG A 33 11.57 15.63 -0.23
N ARG A 34 11.98 15.81 -1.49
CA ARG A 34 12.59 17.07 -1.94
C ARG A 34 11.69 18.29 -1.72
N LYS A 35 10.37 18.12 -1.80
CA LYS A 35 9.38 19.18 -1.53
C LYS A 35 8.65 19.01 -0.20
N ARG A 36 8.59 17.79 0.34
CA ARG A 36 7.77 17.41 1.50
C ARG A 36 8.56 16.46 2.41
N SER A 37 9.56 17.00 3.10
CA SER A 37 10.52 16.25 3.92
C SER A 37 9.89 15.32 4.98
N ARG A 38 8.72 15.67 5.52
CA ARG A 38 8.05 14.92 6.60
C ARG A 38 7.20 13.73 6.13
N VAL A 39 7.16 13.41 4.83
CA VAL A 39 6.42 12.22 4.36
C VAL A 39 7.07 10.95 4.90
N ARG A 40 6.27 10.14 5.60
CA ARG A 40 6.67 8.86 6.19
C ARG A 40 5.46 7.91 6.19
N PRO A 41 5.27 7.08 5.14
CA PRO A 41 4.28 6.02 5.18
C PRO A 41 4.56 5.07 6.36
N ASN A 42 3.51 4.47 6.92
CA ASN A 42 3.68 3.37 7.88
C ASN A 42 4.01 2.07 7.13
N MET A 43 4.36 1.01 7.86
CA MET A 43 4.79 -0.25 7.25
C MET A 43 3.73 -0.86 6.32
N GLY A 44 2.45 -0.88 6.73
CA GLY A 44 1.37 -1.40 5.87
C GLY A 44 1.19 -0.60 4.58
N PHE A 45 1.25 0.73 4.65
CA PHE A 45 1.25 1.57 3.45
C PHE A 45 2.50 1.36 2.58
N TRP A 46 3.65 1.10 3.20
CA TRP A 46 4.90 0.83 2.49
C TRP A 46 4.85 -0.49 1.71
N GLU A 47 4.26 -1.52 2.30
CA GLU A 47 3.99 -2.80 1.64
C GLU A 47 2.99 -2.63 0.50
N GLN A 48 1.88 -1.92 0.73
CA GLN A 48 0.89 -1.59 -0.32
C GLN A 48 1.51 -0.86 -1.51
N LEU A 49 2.44 0.08 -1.28
CA LEU A 49 3.16 0.75 -2.36
C LEU A 49 4.10 -0.21 -3.12
N GLY A 50 4.62 -1.25 -2.46
CA GLY A 50 5.38 -2.32 -3.12
C GLY A 50 4.50 -3.12 -4.09
N ILE A 51 3.37 -3.62 -3.60
CA ILE A 51 2.38 -4.35 -4.42
C ILE A 51 1.88 -3.48 -5.57
N TRP A 52 1.67 -2.18 -5.34
CA TRP A 52 1.30 -1.22 -6.38
C TRP A 52 2.33 -1.15 -7.52
N HIS A 53 3.62 -1.18 -7.18
CA HIS A 53 4.70 -1.20 -8.16
C HIS A 53 4.79 -2.54 -8.90
N GLU A 54 4.67 -3.67 -8.20
CA GLU A 54 4.65 -5.01 -8.80
C GLU A 54 3.46 -5.20 -9.74
N CYS A 55 2.33 -4.57 -9.42
CA CYS A 55 1.17 -4.51 -10.30
C CYS A 55 1.36 -3.53 -11.48
N HIS A 56 2.53 -2.95 -11.70
CA HIS A 56 2.75 -1.92 -12.73
C HIS A 56 1.72 -0.79 -12.68
N TYR A 57 1.29 -0.42 -11.47
CA TYR A 57 0.30 0.62 -11.23
C TYR A 57 -1.06 0.38 -11.87
N ASP A 58 -1.42 -0.90 -12.07
CA ASP A 58 -2.79 -1.36 -12.30
C ASP A 58 -2.97 -2.74 -11.68
N VAL A 59 -3.85 -2.85 -10.69
CA VAL A 59 -4.11 -4.12 -9.99
C VAL A 59 -4.97 -5.09 -10.81
N PHE A 60 -5.47 -4.67 -11.97
CA PHE A 60 -6.22 -5.50 -12.88
C PHE A 60 -5.45 -5.79 -14.16
N GLU A 61 -5.82 -6.88 -14.81
CA GLU A 61 -5.37 -7.26 -16.15
C GLU A 61 -6.53 -7.90 -16.93
N PHE A 62 -6.37 -7.98 -18.25
CA PHE A 62 -7.32 -8.69 -19.11
C PHE A 62 -6.69 -10.01 -19.56
N VAL A 63 -7.33 -11.13 -19.21
CA VAL A 63 -6.97 -12.48 -19.65
C VAL A 63 -8.16 -13.03 -20.40
N ASP A 64 -7.96 -13.41 -21.67
CA ASP A 64 -9.03 -13.92 -22.54
C ASP A 64 -10.29 -13.02 -22.59
N GLY A 65 -10.07 -11.69 -22.58
CA GLY A 65 -11.14 -10.69 -22.59
C GLY A 65 -11.84 -10.46 -21.24
N VAL A 66 -11.46 -11.20 -20.19
CA VAL A 66 -12.00 -11.06 -18.85
C VAL A 66 -11.10 -10.18 -18.00
N LYS A 67 -11.67 -9.17 -17.34
CA LYS A 67 -10.95 -8.32 -16.38
C LYS A 67 -10.80 -9.06 -15.05
N LEU A 68 -9.57 -9.38 -14.67
CA LEU A 68 -9.22 -10.09 -13.45
C LEU A 68 -8.29 -9.25 -12.57
N GLU A 69 -8.32 -9.50 -11.26
CA GLU A 69 -7.27 -9.01 -10.38
C GLU A 69 -5.97 -9.78 -10.64
N LYS A 70 -4.86 -9.05 -10.76
CA LYS A 70 -3.53 -9.62 -10.89
C LYS A 70 -3.23 -10.56 -9.72
N GLU A 71 -2.56 -11.66 -10.03
CA GLU A 71 -2.23 -12.71 -9.06
C GLU A 71 -1.53 -12.15 -7.82
N VAL A 72 -0.48 -11.35 -8.01
CA VAL A 72 0.27 -10.70 -6.93
C VAL A 72 -0.63 -9.89 -5.98
N TYR A 73 -1.60 -9.15 -6.53
CA TYR A 73 -2.53 -8.37 -5.72
C TYR A 73 -3.50 -9.27 -4.95
N ARG A 74 -3.97 -10.34 -5.59
CA ARG A 74 -4.90 -11.32 -4.98
C ARG A 74 -4.23 -12.07 -3.83
N GLU A 75 -3.02 -12.58 -4.04
CA GLU A 75 -2.24 -13.29 -3.02
C GLU A 75 -1.97 -12.39 -1.81
N TRP A 76 -1.52 -11.16 -2.05
CA TRP A 76 -1.30 -10.17 -1.00
C TRP A 76 -2.59 -9.89 -0.21
N LYS A 77 -3.73 -9.75 -0.87
CA LYS A 77 -5.02 -9.49 -0.23
C LYS A 77 -5.47 -10.66 0.66
N ILE A 78 -5.28 -11.90 0.20
CA ILE A 78 -5.57 -13.11 0.99
C ILE A 78 -4.66 -13.15 2.22
N LYS A 79 -3.34 -12.98 2.05
CA LYS A 79 -2.37 -12.93 3.15
C LYS A 79 -2.78 -11.91 4.21
N VAL A 80 -3.06 -10.67 3.81
CA VAL A 80 -3.45 -9.61 4.74
C VAL A 80 -4.79 -9.92 5.41
N GLY A 81 -5.74 -10.52 4.68
CA GLY A 81 -7.00 -10.97 5.25
C GLY A 81 -6.82 -12.01 6.36
N LEU A 82 -5.95 -13.00 6.13
CA LEU A 82 -5.60 -14.03 7.12
C LEU A 82 -4.86 -13.44 8.34
N GLU A 83 -3.86 -12.58 8.11
CA GLU A 83 -3.15 -11.90 9.21
C GLU A 83 -4.09 -11.02 10.05
N MET A 84 -5.10 -10.42 9.42
CA MET A 84 -6.11 -9.64 10.14
C MET A 84 -7.05 -10.53 10.95
N SER A 85 -7.48 -11.69 10.43
CA SER A 85 -8.31 -12.63 11.19
C SER A 85 -7.58 -13.25 12.37
N ASP A 86 -6.30 -13.61 12.21
CA ASP A 86 -5.48 -14.16 13.31
C ASP A 86 -5.32 -13.17 14.47
N ARG A 87 -5.25 -11.87 14.17
CA ARG A 87 -5.20 -10.82 15.19
C ARG A 87 -6.51 -10.68 15.96
N ILE A 88 -7.65 -10.97 15.35
CA ILE A 88 -8.94 -10.95 16.05
C ILE A 88 -9.02 -12.14 17.01
N LEU A 89 -8.68 -13.34 16.53
CA LEU A 89 -8.70 -14.57 17.33
C LEU A 89 -7.73 -14.51 18.52
N THR A 90 -6.55 -13.90 18.35
CA THR A 90 -5.58 -13.75 19.44
C THR A 90 -6.00 -12.72 20.49
N VAL A 91 -6.69 -11.65 20.11
CA VAL A 91 -7.24 -10.66 21.06
C VAL A 91 -8.39 -11.25 21.89
N ASP A 92 -9.22 -12.09 21.28
CA ASP A 92 -10.33 -12.78 21.96
C ASP A 92 -9.82 -13.82 22.98
N VAL A 93 -8.69 -14.49 22.70
CA VAL A 93 -8.07 -15.43 23.67
C VAL A 93 -7.43 -14.70 24.85
N VAL A 94 -6.81 -13.54 24.62
CA VAL A 94 -6.09 -12.78 25.67
C VAL A 94 -7.04 -11.94 26.54
N SER A 95 -8.24 -11.58 26.07
CA SER A 95 -9.25 -10.87 26.89
C SER A 95 -10.03 -11.78 27.87
N VAL A 96 -9.75 -13.08 27.88
CA VAL A 96 -10.42 -14.08 28.76
C VAL A 96 -9.49 -14.55 29.90
N GLN A 97 -8.35 -13.88 30.13
CA GLN A 97 -7.46 -14.09 31.28
C GLN A 97 -7.33 -12.82 32.13
#